data_AF-A0A4U7CMY5-F1
#
_entry.id   AF-A0A4U7CMY5-F1
#
_cell.length_a   1.000
_cell.length_b   1.000
_cell.length_c   1.000
_cell.angle_alpha   90.00
_cell.angle_beta   90.00
_cell.angle_gamma   90.00
#
_symmetry.space_group_name_H-M   'P 1'
#
loop_
_entity.id
_entity.type
_entity.pdbx_description
1 polymer ?
#
loop_
_entity_poly.entity_id
_entity_poly.type
_entity_poly.pdbx_seq_one_letter_code
_entity_poly.pdbx_strand_id
1 'polypeptide(L)'
;MRTMTKRVGQSDRSEVLLGVFPGESERLRTIRAFQAWLNRPLEVVTTFIKTDVPASYRREFVTRYLSAIVDAGLVPLLTWEPFGFETSSSASPVRSINEGRVDDEIHQWAELLRRWLSGSSDRTVIFRPAHEMNGTWYPWSAGHGTTPEEYTRMWRRLFEAFSDAGVPRERVDWMWCINVTAGTRVDPFEYFPGEPYVDWIGVDGYNFGDSQSWSSWQSPEQCSSRR
;
A
#
# COMPACT_ATOMS: atom_id res chain seq x y z
N MET A 1 -20.09 9.47 5.76
CA MET A 1 -19.27 10.40 4.96
C MET A 1 -18.53 11.35 5.90
N ARG A 2 -17.34 10.94 6.37
CA ARG A 2 -16.44 11.82 7.14
C ARG A 2 -15.12 11.84 6.38
N THR A 3 -14.92 12.91 5.63
CA THR A 3 -13.69 13.25 4.94
C THR A 3 -12.56 13.27 5.95
N MET A 4 -11.45 12.58 5.66
CA MET A 4 -10.17 12.91 6.29
C MET A 4 -9.78 14.32 5.87
N THR A 5 -10.29 15.32 6.57
CA THR A 5 -9.65 16.64 6.60
C THR A 5 -8.37 16.46 7.41
N LYS A 6 -7.25 16.21 6.72
CA LYS A 6 -6.00 16.73 7.23
C LYS A 6 -6.24 18.23 7.41
N ARG A 7 -6.03 18.73 8.64
CA ARG A 7 -5.77 20.15 8.91
C ARG A 7 -4.49 20.53 8.17
N VAL A 8 -4.58 20.61 6.84
CA VAL A 8 -3.67 21.38 6.01
C VAL A 8 -4.19 22.80 6.13
N GLY A 9 -3.34 23.72 6.58
CA GLY A 9 -3.70 25.12 6.70
C GLY A 9 -4.43 25.58 5.44
N GLN A 10 -5.53 26.30 5.65
CA GLN A 10 -6.24 27.04 4.61
C GLN A 10 -5.21 27.82 3.78
N SER A 11 -4.89 27.30 2.61
CA SER A 11 -4.21 28.04 1.57
C SER A 11 -4.72 27.48 0.25
N ASP A 12 -5.03 28.41 -0.66
CA ASP A 12 -5.66 28.27 -1.97
C ASP A 12 -4.86 27.39 -2.98
N ARG A 13 -4.38 26.22 -2.56
CA ARG A 13 -3.57 25.30 -3.36
C ARG A 13 -4.33 23.99 -3.61
N SER A 14 -4.39 23.60 -4.88
CA SER A 14 -5.07 22.44 -5.47
C SER A 14 -5.28 21.22 -4.56
N GLU A 15 -6.50 20.67 -4.55
CA GLU A 15 -7.02 19.50 -3.79
C GLU A 15 -6.30 18.15 -4.02
N VAL A 16 -5.17 18.12 -4.74
CA VAL A 16 -4.46 16.89 -5.13
C VAL A 16 -3.15 16.76 -4.33
N LEU A 17 -3.08 15.71 -3.51
CA LEU A 17 -1.86 15.30 -2.81
C LEU A 17 -0.82 14.80 -3.83
N LEU A 18 0.42 15.24 -3.68
CA LEU A 18 1.54 14.82 -4.49
C LEU A 18 2.44 13.87 -3.70
N GLY A 19 2.72 12.72 -4.30
CA GLY A 19 3.54 11.67 -3.68
C GLY A 19 4.74 11.28 -4.53
N VAL A 20 5.70 10.61 -3.89
CA VAL A 20 6.86 10.01 -4.56
C VAL A 20 7.23 8.67 -3.93
N PHE A 21 7.71 7.73 -4.75
CA PHE A 21 8.54 6.62 -4.28
C PHE A 21 10.02 6.99 -4.52
N PRO A 22 10.83 7.23 -3.48
CA PRO A 22 12.21 7.72 -3.64
C PRO A 22 13.23 6.62 -3.95
N GLY A 23 12.79 5.37 -4.17
CA GLY A 23 13.68 4.21 -4.26
C GLY A 23 14.12 3.69 -2.88
N GLU A 24 15.03 2.72 -2.88
CA GLU A 24 15.43 2.00 -1.67
C GLU A 24 16.63 2.59 -0.93
N SER A 25 17.47 3.40 -1.59
CA SER A 25 18.68 4.02 -1.02
C SER A 25 18.53 5.53 -0.82
N GLU A 26 19.23 6.07 0.18
CA GLU A 26 19.29 7.52 0.49
C GLU A 26 17.93 8.26 0.56
N ARG A 27 16.88 7.54 0.95
CA ARG A 27 15.46 7.90 0.76
C ARG A 27 15.10 9.34 1.13
N LEU A 28 15.49 9.83 2.31
CA LEU A 28 15.20 11.20 2.76
C LEU A 28 15.99 12.28 2.03
N ARG A 29 17.22 11.96 1.59
CA ARG A 29 18.03 12.87 0.77
C ARG A 29 17.39 13.01 -0.62
N THR A 30 16.97 11.88 -1.20
CA THR A 30 16.24 11.85 -2.48
C THR A 30 14.94 12.64 -2.40
N ILE A 31 14.15 12.47 -1.34
CA ILE A 31 12.91 13.26 -1.13
C ILE A 31 13.21 14.77 -1.13
N ARG A 32 14.22 15.22 -0.38
CA ARG A 32 14.57 16.64 -0.32
C ARG A 32 15.07 17.17 -1.67
N ALA A 33 15.91 16.41 -2.36
CA ALA A 33 16.37 16.77 -3.70
C ALA A 33 15.21 16.86 -4.71
N PHE A 34 14.26 15.92 -4.65
CA PHE A 34 13.10 15.91 -5.54
C PHE A 34 12.17 17.09 -5.29
N GLN A 35 11.88 17.43 -4.02
CA GLN A 35 11.09 18.61 -3.69
C GLN A 35 11.74 19.91 -4.18
N ALA A 36 13.07 20.03 -4.02
CA ALA A 36 13.81 21.19 -4.50
C ALA A 36 13.77 21.31 -6.03
N TRP A 37 13.92 20.19 -6.73
CA TRP A 37 13.82 20.16 -8.19
C TRP A 37 12.42 20.49 -8.69
N LEU A 38 11.38 19.92 -8.07
CA LEU A 38 9.99 20.10 -8.48
C LEU A 38 9.44 21.49 -8.12
N ASN A 39 10.12 22.21 -7.23
CA ASN A 39 9.67 23.48 -6.67
C ASN A 39 8.23 23.41 -6.10
N ARG A 40 7.87 22.25 -5.53
CA ARG A 40 6.57 21.95 -4.93
C ARG A 40 6.77 21.02 -3.74
N PRO A 41 6.08 21.26 -2.61
CA PRO A 41 6.10 20.31 -1.50
C PRO A 41 5.47 18.99 -1.93
N LEU A 42 6.02 17.89 -1.44
CA LEU A 42 5.35 16.59 -1.44
C LEU A 42 4.50 16.48 -0.18
N GLU A 43 3.48 15.63 -0.22
CA GLU A 43 2.64 15.32 0.93
C GLU A 43 2.69 13.83 1.30
N VAL A 44 2.99 12.95 0.35
CA VAL A 44 2.98 11.49 0.54
C VAL A 44 4.31 10.87 0.12
N VAL A 45 4.78 9.88 0.87
CA VAL A 45 5.93 9.05 0.48
C VAL A 45 5.47 7.61 0.36
N THR A 46 5.49 7.08 -0.86
CA THR A 46 5.23 5.67 -1.13
C THR A 46 6.43 4.85 -0.64
N THR A 47 6.14 3.76 0.04
CA THR A 47 7.12 2.83 0.59
C THR A 47 6.68 1.40 0.31
N PHE A 48 7.63 0.47 0.26
CA PHE A 48 7.40 -0.95 0.06
C PHE A 48 8.11 -1.75 1.15
N ILE A 49 7.44 -2.78 1.64
CA ILE A 49 8.05 -3.77 2.51
C ILE A 49 7.42 -5.14 2.26
N LYS A 50 8.29 -6.13 2.10
CA LYS A 50 7.93 -7.54 2.07
C LYS A 50 7.71 -8.06 3.49
N THR A 51 6.87 -9.08 3.64
CA THR A 51 6.66 -9.74 4.94
C THR A 51 7.74 -10.74 5.31
N ASP A 52 8.48 -11.29 4.34
CA ASP A 52 9.58 -12.26 4.51
C ASP A 52 10.90 -11.65 5.01
N VAL A 53 10.80 -10.55 5.77
CA VAL A 53 11.95 -9.84 6.32
C VAL A 53 12.14 -10.16 7.80
N PRO A 54 13.39 -10.12 8.32
CA PRO A 54 13.64 -10.30 9.74
C PRO A 54 12.84 -9.31 10.60
N ALA A 55 12.41 -9.76 11.79
CA ALA A 55 11.64 -8.92 12.72
C ALA A 55 12.37 -7.62 13.12
N SER A 56 13.71 -7.64 13.15
CA SER A 56 14.56 -6.45 13.37
C SER A 56 14.41 -5.43 12.24
N TYR A 57 14.46 -5.87 10.98
CA TYR A 57 14.30 -5.00 9.82
C TYR A 57 12.90 -4.40 9.78
N ARG A 58 11.86 -5.22 10.01
CA ARG A 58 10.47 -4.75 10.14
C ARG A 58 10.34 -3.65 11.21
N ARG A 59 10.93 -3.87 12.39
CA ARG A 59 10.90 -2.89 13.48
C ARG A 59 11.60 -1.60 13.06
N GLU A 60 12.81 -1.69 12.51
CA GLU A 60 13.56 -0.52 12.05
C GLU A 60 12.79 0.25 10.98
N PHE A 61 12.20 -0.44 10.01
CA PHE A 61 11.40 0.17 8.98
C PHE A 61 10.24 1.00 9.58
N VAL A 62 9.47 0.44 10.51
CA VAL A 62 8.37 1.18 11.15
C VAL A 62 8.87 2.29 12.06
N THR A 63 9.76 1.97 13.01
CA THR A 63 10.10 2.92 14.08
C THR A 63 11.09 3.99 13.64
N ARG A 64 11.92 3.72 12.63
CA ARG A 64 12.93 4.66 12.13
C ARG A 64 12.49 5.27 10.81
N TYR A 65 12.18 4.45 9.80
CA TYR A 65 11.93 4.98 8.47
C TYR A 65 10.57 5.68 8.34
N LEU A 66 9.47 5.06 8.80
CA LEU A 66 8.16 5.73 8.79
C LEU A 66 8.15 6.96 9.72
N SER A 67 8.79 6.88 10.88
CA SER A 67 8.95 8.06 11.75
C SER A 67 9.67 9.19 11.03
N ALA A 68 10.76 8.92 10.30
CA ALA A 68 11.49 9.98 9.61
C ALA A 68 10.70 10.63 8.46
N ILE A 69 9.75 9.91 7.85
CA ILE A 69 8.79 10.48 6.89
C ILE A 69 7.83 11.43 7.62
N VAL A 70 7.26 11.00 8.75
CA VAL A 70 6.35 11.82 9.57
C VAL A 70 7.06 13.04 10.15
N ASP A 71 8.29 12.90 10.64
CA ASP A 71 9.11 13.98 11.18
C ASP A 71 9.47 15.02 10.10
N ALA A 72 9.45 14.63 8.82
CA ALA A 72 9.58 15.54 7.68
C ALA A 72 8.27 16.20 7.26
N GLY A 73 7.16 15.98 7.99
CA GLY A 73 5.83 16.53 7.71
C GLY A 73 5.03 15.77 6.64
N LEU A 74 5.50 14.60 6.23
CA LEU A 74 4.94 13.80 5.13
C LEU A 74 4.11 12.63 5.67
N VAL A 75 3.18 12.11 4.85
CA VAL A 75 2.39 10.92 5.18
C VAL A 75 3.02 9.69 4.52
N PRO A 76 3.39 8.63 5.26
CA PRO A 76 3.82 7.39 4.65
C PRO A 76 2.64 6.64 4.03
N LEU A 77 2.80 6.23 2.78
CA LEU A 77 2.00 5.17 2.15
C LEU A 77 2.81 3.87 2.22
N LEU A 78 2.33 2.95 3.06
CA LEU A 78 2.92 1.65 3.33
C LEU A 78 2.34 0.59 2.38
N THR A 79 3.05 0.30 1.29
CA THR A 79 2.75 -0.89 0.48
C THR A 79 3.29 -2.11 1.20
N TRP A 80 2.38 -2.98 1.62
CA TRP A 80 2.69 -4.18 2.40
C TRP A 80 2.49 -5.41 1.54
N GLU A 81 3.59 -6.10 1.26
CA GLU A 81 3.66 -7.17 0.27
C GLU A 81 3.78 -8.52 0.97
N PRO A 82 2.75 -9.39 0.92
CA PRO A 82 2.71 -10.63 1.69
C PRO A 82 3.62 -11.75 1.13
N PHE A 83 4.82 -11.42 0.65
CA PHE A 83 5.83 -12.40 0.23
C PHE A 83 6.31 -13.26 1.39
N GLY A 84 6.62 -14.53 1.12
CA GLY A 84 7.09 -15.53 2.07
C GLY A 84 6.01 -16.04 3.02
N PHE A 85 4.75 -15.63 2.84
CA PHE A 85 3.60 -16.26 3.48
C PHE A 85 3.11 -17.50 2.71
N GLU A 86 3.77 -17.89 1.63
CA GLU A 86 3.63 -19.19 0.99
C GLU A 86 4.20 -20.29 1.92
N THR A 87 3.40 -20.75 2.89
CA THR A 87 3.87 -21.71 3.92
C THR A 87 4.09 -23.13 3.37
N SER A 88 3.85 -23.36 2.07
CA SER A 88 4.15 -24.57 1.33
C SER A 88 4.29 -24.27 -0.16
N SER A 89 4.90 -25.18 -0.92
CA SER A 89 5.10 -25.06 -2.38
C SER A 89 3.81 -24.97 -3.21
N SER A 90 2.65 -25.21 -2.60
CA SER A 90 1.33 -25.11 -3.22
C SER A 90 0.44 -24.01 -2.62
N ALA A 91 0.94 -23.25 -1.65
CA ALA A 91 0.18 -22.20 -0.97
C ALA A 91 0.46 -20.83 -1.59
N SER A 92 -0.60 -20.09 -1.93
CA SER A 92 -0.50 -18.65 -2.12
C SER A 92 -0.50 -17.96 -0.76
N PRO A 93 0.08 -16.75 -0.63
CA PRO A 93 0.05 -16.00 0.63
C PRO A 93 -1.39 -15.69 1.07
N VAL A 94 -2.30 -15.49 0.11
CA VAL A 94 -3.74 -15.27 0.36
C VAL A 94 -4.36 -16.45 1.10
N ARG A 95 -4.06 -17.68 0.66
CA ARG A 95 -4.55 -18.90 1.32
C ARG A 95 -4.00 -19.03 2.74
N SER A 96 -2.70 -18.82 2.93
CA SER A 96 -2.07 -18.90 4.25
C SER A 96 -2.64 -17.90 5.24
N ILE A 97 -2.92 -16.67 4.79
CA ILE A 97 -3.61 -15.66 5.61
C ILE A 97 -5.04 -16.12 5.92
N ASN A 98 -5.81 -16.56 4.92
CA ASN A 98 -7.21 -16.98 5.12
C ASN A 98 -7.38 -18.18 6.06
N GLU A 99 -6.40 -19.07 6.08
CA GLU A 99 -6.37 -20.24 6.95
C GLU A 99 -5.74 -19.96 8.32
N GLY A 100 -5.26 -18.73 8.56
CA GLY A 100 -4.67 -18.32 9.84
C GLY A 100 -3.27 -18.85 10.11
N ARG A 101 -2.57 -19.36 9.09
CA ARG A 101 -1.23 -19.97 9.24
C ARG A 101 -0.13 -18.97 9.61
N VAL A 102 -0.39 -17.68 9.42
CA VAL A 102 0.54 -16.56 9.63
C VAL A 102 -0.07 -15.48 10.54
N ASP A 103 -1.05 -15.86 11.37
CA ASP A 103 -1.73 -14.92 12.27
C ASP A 103 -0.77 -14.29 13.29
N ASP A 104 0.21 -15.06 13.78
CA ASP A 104 1.21 -14.54 14.72
C ASP A 104 2.01 -13.39 14.09
N GLU A 105 2.41 -13.51 12.82
CA GLU A 105 3.09 -12.46 12.08
C GLU A 105 2.18 -11.25 11.84
N ILE A 106 0.90 -11.46 11.50
CA ILE A 106 -0.09 -10.39 11.31
C ILE A 106 -0.32 -9.63 12.63
N HIS A 107 -0.52 -10.33 13.74
CA HIS A 107 -0.66 -9.71 15.07
C HIS A 107 0.58 -8.92 15.46
N GLN A 108 1.78 -9.43 15.15
CA GLN A 108 3.02 -8.69 15.40
C GLN A 108 3.10 -7.40 14.56
N TRP A 109 2.61 -7.40 13.31
CA TRP A 109 2.51 -6.21 12.48
C TRP A 109 1.51 -5.19 13.05
N ALA A 110 0.31 -5.65 13.40
CA ALA A 110 -0.74 -4.81 13.97
C ALA A 110 -0.28 -4.15 15.28
N GLU A 111 0.32 -4.93 16.18
CA GLU A 111 0.85 -4.44 17.46
C GLU A 111 2.05 -3.48 17.27
N LEU A 112 2.91 -3.73 16.28
CA LEU A 112 4.02 -2.82 15.96
C LEU A 112 3.49 -1.46 15.46
N LEU A 113 2.54 -1.46 14.54
CA LEU A 113 1.93 -0.23 14.03
C LEU A 113 1.13 0.50 15.12
N ARG A 114 0.34 -0.22 15.93
CA ARG A 114 -0.37 0.36 17.07
C ARG A 114 0.58 1.10 18.01
N ARG A 115 1.65 0.44 18.48
CA ARG A 115 2.63 1.07 19.38
C ARG A 115 3.31 2.26 18.75
N TRP A 116 3.66 2.17 17.47
CA TRP A 116 4.26 3.29 16.74
C TRP A 116 3.28 4.48 16.68
N LEU A 117 2.03 4.26 16.29
CA LEU A 117 0.99 5.29 16.23
C LEU A 117 0.72 5.93 17.59
N SER A 118 0.70 5.14 18.69
CA SER A 118 0.51 5.68 20.04
C SER A 118 1.66 6.59 20.52
N GLY A 119 2.85 6.50 19.90
CA GLY A 119 4.02 7.28 20.30
C GLY A 119 3.99 8.77 19.93
N SER A 120 3.07 9.21 19.06
CA SER A 120 2.88 10.63 18.71
C SER A 120 1.52 10.84 18.05
N SER A 121 0.85 11.97 18.32
CA SER A 121 -0.43 12.31 17.66
C SER A 121 -0.34 12.54 16.16
N ASP A 122 0.86 12.85 15.67
CA ASP A 122 1.06 13.25 14.27
C ASP A 122 1.32 12.05 13.36
N ARG A 123 1.49 10.85 13.93
CA ARG A 123 1.72 9.62 13.17
C ARG A 123 0.42 9.11 12.59
N THR A 124 0.36 9.11 11.26
CA THR A 124 -0.65 8.44 10.44
C THR A 124 0.03 7.63 9.34
N VAL A 125 -0.69 6.69 8.75
CA VAL A 125 -0.19 5.87 7.63
C VAL A 125 -1.34 5.52 6.68
N ILE A 126 -1.05 5.52 5.38
CA ILE A 126 -1.92 4.92 4.37
C ILE A 126 -1.42 3.49 4.14
N PHE A 127 -2.18 2.49 4.55
CA PHE A 127 -1.84 1.08 4.42
C PHE A 127 -2.40 0.50 3.13
N ARG A 128 -1.50 -0.02 2.28
CA ARG A 128 -1.82 -0.57 0.94
C ARG A 128 -1.37 -2.03 0.85
N PRO A 129 -2.10 -2.98 1.46
CA PRO A 129 -1.73 -4.39 1.43
C PRO A 129 -2.05 -5.02 0.07
N ALA A 130 -1.20 -5.96 -0.38
CA ALA A 130 -1.48 -6.87 -1.49
C ALA A 130 -1.99 -6.18 -2.79
N HIS A 131 -1.38 -5.05 -3.15
CA HIS A 131 -1.73 -4.26 -4.33
C HIS A 131 -1.65 -5.04 -5.66
N GLU A 132 -2.31 -4.49 -6.70
CA GLU A 132 -2.28 -5.01 -8.07
C GLU A 132 -2.74 -6.47 -8.18
N MET A 133 -3.73 -6.85 -7.37
CA MET A 133 -4.24 -8.22 -7.31
C MET A 133 -4.80 -8.71 -8.66
N ASN A 134 -5.20 -7.81 -9.55
CA ASN A 134 -5.71 -8.13 -10.87
C ASN A 134 -4.61 -8.48 -11.91
N GLY A 135 -3.34 -8.42 -11.51
CA GLY A 135 -2.18 -8.76 -12.35
C GLY A 135 -1.86 -10.25 -12.42
N THR A 136 -0.65 -10.55 -12.91
CA THR A 136 -0.10 -11.91 -13.07
C THR A 136 1.29 -12.10 -12.45
N TRP A 137 1.83 -11.08 -11.80
CA TRP A 137 3.24 -11.05 -11.36
C TRP A 137 3.43 -11.25 -9.86
N TYR A 138 2.36 -11.08 -9.07
CA TYR A 138 2.40 -11.28 -7.64
C TYR A 138 1.77 -12.59 -7.21
N PRO A 139 2.32 -13.29 -6.20
CA PRO A 139 1.78 -14.56 -5.74
C PRO A 139 0.38 -14.44 -5.10
N TRP A 140 -0.05 -13.23 -4.72
CA TRP A 140 -1.42 -12.91 -4.28
C TRP A 140 -2.37 -12.49 -5.40
N SER A 141 -1.91 -12.48 -6.66
CA SER A 141 -2.71 -12.00 -7.80
C SER A 141 -3.59 -13.07 -8.42
N ALA A 142 -4.56 -12.63 -9.21
CA ALA A 142 -5.47 -13.44 -10.00
C ALA A 142 -4.74 -14.37 -10.98
N GLY A 143 -3.64 -13.91 -11.59
CA GLY A 143 -2.82 -14.76 -12.47
C GLY A 143 -2.13 -15.92 -11.76
N HIS A 144 -2.05 -15.87 -10.43
CA HIS A 144 -1.57 -16.96 -9.57
C HIS A 144 -2.72 -17.78 -8.95
N GLY A 145 -3.94 -17.62 -9.47
CA GLY A 145 -5.11 -18.43 -9.08
C GLY A 145 -5.87 -17.92 -7.87
N THR A 146 -5.58 -16.71 -7.37
CA THR A 146 -6.34 -16.08 -6.28
C THR A 146 -7.73 -15.70 -6.77
N THR A 147 -8.79 -16.23 -6.13
CA THR A 147 -10.17 -15.84 -6.47
C THR A 147 -10.60 -14.52 -5.81
N PRO A 148 -11.63 -13.84 -6.33
CA PRO A 148 -12.22 -12.68 -5.69
C PRO A 148 -12.60 -12.93 -4.22
N GLU A 149 -13.21 -14.08 -3.92
CA GLU A 149 -13.62 -14.46 -2.56
C GLU A 149 -12.41 -14.66 -1.64
N GLU A 150 -11.35 -15.30 -2.13
CA GLU A 150 -10.12 -15.50 -1.36
C GLU A 150 -9.46 -14.15 -1.03
N TYR A 151 -9.33 -13.25 -2.01
CA TYR A 151 -8.72 -11.94 -1.80
C TYR A 151 -9.54 -11.06 -0.86
N THR A 152 -10.86 -11.00 -1.05
CA THR A 152 -11.75 -10.19 -0.19
C THR A 152 -11.78 -10.72 1.24
N ARG A 153 -11.76 -12.04 1.45
CA ARG A 153 -11.63 -12.65 2.77
C ARG A 153 -10.29 -12.29 3.44
N MET A 154 -9.19 -12.36 2.69
CA MET A 154 -7.87 -12.02 3.21
C MET A 154 -7.81 -10.56 3.63
N TRP A 155 -8.32 -9.65 2.79
CA TRP A 155 -8.39 -8.22 3.09
C TRP A 155 -9.14 -7.95 4.40
N ARG A 156 -10.35 -8.50 4.54
CA ARG A 156 -11.18 -8.31 5.73
C ARG A 156 -10.52 -8.88 6.98
N ARG A 157 -9.86 -10.04 6.87
CA ARG A 157 -9.10 -10.63 7.97
C ARG A 157 -7.96 -9.72 8.44
N LEU A 158 -7.20 -9.11 7.52
CA LEU A 158 -6.16 -8.15 7.88
C LEU A 158 -6.75 -6.93 8.60
N PHE A 159 -7.87 -6.41 8.09
CA PHE A 159 -8.57 -5.28 8.70
C PHE A 159 -9.05 -5.61 10.12
N GLU A 160 -9.68 -6.77 10.31
CA GLU A 160 -10.14 -7.28 11.60
C GLU A 160 -8.97 -7.46 12.57
N ALA A 161 -7.86 -8.06 12.15
CA ALA A 161 -6.68 -8.24 13.00
C ALA A 161 -6.09 -6.91 13.49
N PHE A 162 -6.12 -5.86 12.66
CA PHE A 162 -5.68 -4.51 13.07
C PHE A 162 -6.67 -3.88 14.06
N SER A 163 -7.97 -4.05 13.81
CA SER A 163 -9.03 -3.59 14.71
C SER A 163 -8.93 -4.29 16.08
N ASP A 164 -8.78 -5.61 16.10
CA ASP A 164 -8.69 -6.43 17.32
C ASP A 164 -7.43 -6.13 18.13
N ALA A 165 -6.33 -5.81 17.45
CA ALA A 165 -5.13 -5.32 18.12
C ALA A 165 -5.32 -3.92 18.75
N GLY A 166 -6.38 -3.18 18.41
CA GLY A 166 -6.63 -1.83 18.89
C GLY A 166 -5.86 -0.76 18.13
N VAL A 167 -5.54 -1.00 16.85
CA VAL A 167 -4.99 0.04 15.97
C VAL A 167 -6.06 1.13 15.77
N PRO A 168 -5.75 2.42 16.05
CA PRO A 168 -6.72 3.49 15.94
C PRO A 168 -7.15 3.69 14.48
N ARG A 169 -8.43 3.46 14.20
CA ARG A 169 -9.01 3.50 12.85
C ARG A 169 -8.83 4.85 12.16
N GLU A 170 -8.82 5.92 12.94
CA GLU A 170 -8.64 7.30 12.48
C GLU A 170 -7.19 7.65 12.09
N ARG A 171 -6.23 6.74 12.29
CA ARG A 171 -4.81 6.96 11.96
C ARG A 171 -4.26 6.01 10.90
N VAL A 172 -5.07 5.07 10.44
CA VAL A 172 -4.72 4.13 9.38
C VAL A 172 -5.81 4.18 8.31
N ASP A 173 -5.44 4.75 7.17
CA ASP A 173 -6.23 4.71 5.96
C ASP A 173 -5.95 3.42 5.19
N TRP A 174 -6.97 2.73 4.72
CA TRP A 174 -6.85 1.51 3.93
C TRP A 174 -6.99 1.82 2.43
N MET A 175 -5.94 1.56 1.66
CA MET A 175 -5.91 1.81 0.22
C MET A 175 -5.99 0.51 -0.58
N TRP A 176 -7.12 0.26 -1.24
CA TRP A 176 -7.28 -0.83 -2.20
C TRP A 176 -6.80 -0.38 -3.57
N CYS A 177 -5.75 -1.01 -4.11
CA CYS A 177 -5.11 -0.55 -5.34
C CYS A 177 -5.05 -1.64 -6.43
N ILE A 178 -5.48 -1.26 -7.63
CA ILE A 178 -5.50 -2.11 -8.84
C ILE A 178 -4.42 -1.66 -9.83
N ASN A 179 -4.02 -2.53 -10.74
CA ASN A 179 -3.23 -2.14 -11.91
C ASN A 179 -4.14 -1.78 -13.10
N VAL A 180 -3.80 -0.74 -13.86
CA VAL A 180 -4.55 -0.31 -15.07
C VAL A 180 -4.50 -1.32 -16.22
N THR A 181 -3.36 -2.00 -16.35
CA THR A 181 -3.13 -3.06 -17.32
C THR A 181 -3.28 -4.38 -16.60
N ALA A 182 -4.52 -4.85 -16.46
CA ALA A 182 -4.76 -6.20 -15.97
C ALA A 182 -4.03 -7.18 -16.92
N GLY A 183 -2.99 -7.86 -16.41
CA GLY A 183 -2.36 -8.99 -17.11
C GLY A 183 -3.31 -10.19 -17.26
N THR A 184 -4.50 -10.10 -16.66
CA THR A 184 -5.59 -11.06 -16.70
C THR A 184 -6.86 -10.44 -17.29
N ARG A 185 -7.89 -11.26 -17.53
CA ARG A 185 -9.22 -10.82 -17.98
C ARG A 185 -10.23 -10.64 -16.84
N VAL A 186 -9.76 -10.60 -15.58
CA VAL A 186 -10.66 -10.46 -14.43
C VAL A 186 -11.20 -9.04 -14.35
N ASP A 187 -12.43 -8.88 -13.87
CA ASP A 187 -12.91 -7.57 -13.46
C ASP A 187 -12.32 -7.25 -12.08
N PRO A 188 -11.44 -6.24 -11.94
CA PRO A 188 -10.84 -5.93 -10.65
C PRO A 188 -11.90 -5.58 -9.59
N PHE A 189 -13.09 -5.10 -9.96
CA PHE A 189 -14.13 -4.75 -9.01
C PHE A 189 -14.75 -5.99 -8.30
N GLU A 190 -14.59 -7.19 -8.85
CA GLU A 190 -14.95 -8.44 -8.15
C GLU A 190 -14.07 -8.63 -6.89
N TYR A 191 -12.83 -8.13 -6.90
CA TYR A 191 -11.87 -8.20 -5.79
C TYR A 191 -12.05 -7.06 -4.77
N PHE A 192 -13.06 -6.21 -4.92
CA PHE A 192 -13.30 -5.09 -4.00
C PHE A 192 -13.84 -5.60 -2.64
N PRO A 193 -13.16 -5.35 -1.51
CA PRO A 193 -13.54 -5.91 -0.20
C PRO A 193 -14.81 -5.29 0.40
N GLY A 194 -15.31 -4.20 -0.19
CA GLY A 194 -16.49 -3.47 0.26
C GLY A 194 -16.13 -2.14 0.92
N GLU A 195 -17.03 -1.16 0.79
CA GLU A 195 -16.84 0.21 1.27
C GLU A 195 -16.39 0.35 2.73
N PRO A 196 -16.87 -0.46 3.70
CA PRO A 196 -16.45 -0.32 5.11
C PRO A 196 -14.95 -0.59 5.36
N TYR A 197 -14.30 -1.30 4.43
CA TYR A 197 -12.92 -1.78 4.58
C TYR A 197 -11.90 -0.98 3.76
N VAL A 198 -12.32 0.09 3.09
CA VAL A 198 -11.50 0.88 2.16
C VAL A 198 -11.75 2.36 2.39
N ASP A 199 -10.66 3.11 2.55
CA ASP A 199 -10.67 4.58 2.60
C ASP A 199 -10.26 5.20 1.26
N TRP A 200 -9.36 4.53 0.52
CA TRP A 200 -8.85 5.01 -0.77
C TRP A 200 -8.89 3.92 -1.84
N ILE A 201 -9.31 4.29 -3.05
CA ILE A 201 -9.12 3.47 -4.26
C ILE A 201 -7.87 3.99 -4.97
N GLY A 202 -6.88 3.11 -5.15
CA GLY A 202 -5.65 3.37 -5.87
C GLY A 202 -5.67 2.73 -7.26
N VAL A 203 -4.91 3.32 -8.16
CA VAL A 203 -4.72 2.83 -9.52
C VAL A 203 -3.25 2.99 -9.87
N ASP A 204 -2.55 1.87 -10.11
CA ASP A 204 -1.17 1.84 -10.55
C ASP A 204 -1.11 1.72 -12.07
N GLY A 205 -0.35 2.59 -12.72
CA GLY A 205 -0.22 2.62 -14.17
C GLY A 205 1.13 3.15 -14.63
N TYR A 206 1.66 2.51 -15.66
CA TYR A 206 3.00 2.77 -16.17
C TYR A 206 2.93 2.95 -17.69
N ASN A 207 3.56 4.01 -18.19
CA ASN A 207 3.88 4.14 -19.61
C ASN A 207 5.29 3.59 -19.82
N PHE A 208 5.39 2.35 -20.31
CA PHE A 208 6.68 1.72 -20.57
C PHE A 208 7.37 2.23 -21.85
N GLY A 209 6.68 3.02 -22.69
CA GLY A 209 7.23 3.48 -23.97
C GLY A 209 7.72 2.30 -24.81
N ASP A 210 8.87 2.48 -25.46
CA ASP A 210 9.53 1.43 -26.25
C ASP A 210 10.61 0.68 -25.44
N SER A 211 10.57 0.76 -24.10
CA SER A 211 11.58 0.12 -23.24
C SER A 211 11.43 -1.40 -23.12
N GLN A 212 10.28 -1.95 -23.49
CA GLN A 212 9.99 -3.39 -23.49
C GLN A 212 9.52 -3.85 -24.86
N SER A 213 9.83 -5.09 -25.24
CA SER A 213 9.43 -5.65 -26.54
C SER A 213 7.90 -5.79 -26.69
N TRP A 214 7.16 -5.75 -25.60
CA TRP A 214 5.70 -5.90 -25.54
C TRP A 214 4.97 -4.57 -25.28
N SER A 215 5.68 -3.44 -25.16
CA SER A 215 5.09 -2.14 -24.86
C SER A 215 5.18 -1.16 -26.03
N SER A 216 4.37 -0.11 -25.95
CA SER A 216 4.45 1.07 -26.80
C SER A 216 4.12 2.31 -25.96
N TRP A 217 4.47 3.49 -26.45
CA TRP A 217 4.07 4.74 -25.80
C TRP A 217 2.55 4.85 -25.59
N GLN A 218 2.15 5.30 -24.39
CA GLN A 218 0.77 5.62 -24.03
C GLN A 218 0.71 7.01 -23.38
N SER A 219 -0.27 7.83 -23.75
CA SER A 219 -0.54 9.09 -23.04
C SER A 219 -1.05 8.83 -21.61
N PRO A 220 -0.98 9.80 -20.69
CA PRO A 220 -1.54 9.66 -19.35
C PRO A 220 -3.00 9.18 -19.36
N GLU A 221 -3.84 9.74 -20.25
CA GLU A 221 -5.25 9.37 -20.38
C GLU A 221 -5.40 7.92 -20.85
N GLN A 222 -4.54 7.47 -21.77
CA GLN A 222 -4.53 6.09 -22.27
C GLN A 222 -4.02 5.09 -21.22
N CYS A 223 -3.19 5.54 -20.27
CA CYS A 223 -2.79 4.73 -19.12
C CYS A 223 -3.91 4.62 -18.09
N SER A 224 -4.78 5.63 -17.95
CA SER A 224 -5.85 5.63 -16.93
C SER A 224 -7.24 5.21 -17.45
N SER A 225 -7.43 5.06 -18.76
CA SER A 225 -8.71 4.66 -19.36
C SER A 225 -8.90 3.14 -19.31
N ARG A 226 -10.10 2.68 -18.91
CA ARG A 226 -10.54 1.29 -19.17
C ARG A 226 -10.49 1.05 -20.69
N ARG A 227 -9.77 0.00 -21.11
CA ARG A 227 -9.97 -0.60 -22.43
C ARG A 227 -11.08 -1.64 -22.36
#